data_AF-A0AAN8AF47-F1
#
_entry.id   AF-A0AAN8AF47-F1
#
_cell.length_a   1.000
_cell.length_b   1.000
_cell.length_c   1.000
_cell.angle_alpha   90.00
_cell.angle_beta   90.00
_cell.angle_gamma   90.00
#
_symmetry.space_group_name_H-M   'P 1'
#
loop_
_entity.id
_entity.type
_entity.pdbx_description
1 polymer ?
#
loop_
_entity_poly.entity_id
_entity_poly.type
_entity_poly.pdbx_seq_one_letter_code
_entity_poly.pdbx_strand_id
1 'polypeptide(L)'
;MEVQDRESLGRWEGLGSRDASSRTEAMENIRQDVMRRVETIRPISTMAPSCPASKSPPKSDLNDILAHVLMLTKRCPFDDVKEQCVRLLQGVQVGDSYRNQ
;
A
#
# COMPACT_ATOMS: atom_id res chain seq x y z
N MET A 1 -3.61 11.87 20.03
CA MET A 1 -3.91 10.93 18.93
C MET A 1 -2.64 10.85 18.09
N GLU A 2 -1.73 9.95 18.45
CA GLU A 2 -0.35 9.91 17.91
C GLU A 2 0.10 8.47 17.58
N VAL A 3 -0.84 7.52 17.50
CA VAL A 3 -0.52 6.10 17.30
C VAL A 3 -0.29 5.77 15.82
N GLN A 4 -0.86 6.56 14.90
CA GLN A 4 -0.87 6.28 13.47
C GLN A 4 0.47 6.64 12.76
N ASP A 5 1.20 7.63 13.28
CA ASP A 5 2.49 8.05 12.70
C ASP A 5 3.60 7.03 12.99
N ARG A 6 3.55 6.39 14.17
CA ARG A 6 4.55 5.40 14.59
C ARG A 6 4.48 4.09 13.82
N GLU A 7 3.27 3.65 13.45
CA GLU A 7 3.08 2.48 12.59
C GLU A 7 3.48 2.77 11.13
N SER A 8 3.32 4.03 10.70
CA SER A 8 3.72 4.47 9.36
C SER A 8 5.23 4.56 9.22
N LEU A 9 5.95 5.01 10.25
CA LEU A 9 7.42 5.00 10.30
C LEU A 9 7.98 3.57 10.24
N GLY A 10 7.48 2.67 11.09
CA GLY A 10 7.95 1.28 11.16
C GLY A 10 7.71 0.46 9.89
N ARG A 11 6.78 0.86 9.02
CA ARG A 11 6.45 0.16 7.77
C ARG A 11 7.58 0.19 6.74
N TRP A 12 8.35 1.28 6.71
CA TRP A 12 9.41 1.49 5.73
C TRP A 12 10.80 1.12 6.29
N GLU A 13 10.88 0.91 7.61
CA GLU A 13 12.04 0.37 8.29
C GLU A 13 12.36 -1.02 7.72
N GLY A 14 13.47 -1.13 7.00
CA GLY A 14 13.88 -2.36 6.30
C GLY A 14 14.16 -2.14 4.82
N LEU A 15 13.50 -1.18 4.16
CA LEU A 15 13.79 -0.83 2.75
C LEU A 15 15.17 -0.20 2.57
N GLY A 16 15.68 0.47 3.61
CA GLY A 16 17.03 1.04 3.67
C GLY A 16 18.12 0.03 4.04
N SER A 17 17.75 -1.22 4.35
CA SER A 17 18.71 -2.22 4.83
C SER A 17 19.71 -2.61 3.74
N ARG A 18 20.96 -2.85 4.14
CA ARG A 18 21.98 -3.42 3.25
C ARG A 18 21.67 -4.87 2.87
N ASP A 19 20.93 -5.56 3.72
CA ASP A 19 20.52 -6.94 3.50
C ASP A 19 19.30 -7.02 2.56
N ALA A 20 19.43 -7.81 1.49
CA ALA A 20 18.39 -7.96 0.48
C ALA A 20 17.15 -8.69 1.01
N SER A 21 17.33 -9.62 1.95
CA SER A 21 16.23 -10.36 2.57
C SER A 21 15.35 -9.41 3.38
N SER A 22 15.98 -8.53 4.17
CA SER A 22 15.30 -7.49 4.95
C SER A 22 14.51 -6.52 4.06
N ARG A 23 15.07 -6.09 2.92
CA ARG A 23 14.34 -5.23 1.97
C ARG A 23 13.14 -5.93 1.36
N THR A 24 13.31 -7.20 1.01
CA THR A 24 12.25 -8.03 0.44
C THR A 24 11.11 -8.25 1.43
N GLU A 25 11.43 -8.52 2.70
CA GLU A 25 10.45 -8.68 3.76
C GLU A 25 9.65 -7.38 4.00
N ALA A 26 10.34 -6.24 4.06
CA ALA A 26 9.70 -4.93 4.18
C ALA A 26 8.76 -4.65 2.99
N MET A 27 9.19 -4.96 1.76
CA MET A 27 8.35 -4.83 0.57
C MET A 27 7.13 -5.75 0.57
N GLU A 28 7.26 -6.98 1.07
CA GLU A 28 6.14 -7.91 1.20
C GLU A 28 5.11 -7.38 2.21
N ASN A 29 5.57 -6.85 3.36
CA ASN A 29 4.68 -6.22 4.34
C ASN A 29 3.90 -5.03 3.75
N ILE A 30 4.55 -4.19 2.95
CA ILE A 30 3.91 -3.08 2.23
C ILE A 30 2.88 -3.61 1.22
N ARG A 31 3.23 -4.64 0.45
CA ARG A 31 2.31 -5.27 -0.51
C ARG A 31 1.05 -5.81 0.16
N GLN A 32 1.20 -6.50 1.28
CA GLN A 32 0.08 -7.05 2.05
C GLN A 32 -0.84 -5.94 2.58
N ASP A 33 -0.28 -4.85 3.09
CA ASP A 33 -1.07 -3.72 3.59
C ASP A 33 -1.81 -2.99 2.46
N VAL A 34 -1.16 -2.78 1.31
CA VAL A 34 -1.81 -2.22 0.12
C VAL A 34 -2.96 -3.10 -0.35
N MET A 35 -2.76 -4.42 -0.47
CA MET A 35 -3.82 -5.34 -0.91
C MET A 35 -5.00 -5.33 0.06
N ARG A 36 -4.74 -5.42 1.37
CA ARG A 36 -5.79 -5.36 2.41
C ARG A 36 -6.61 -4.08 2.30
N ARG A 37 -5.96 -2.94 2.09
CA ARG A 37 -6.64 -1.64 1.95
C ARG A 37 -7.40 -1.49 0.63
N VAL A 38 -6.84 -1.99 -0.47
CA VAL A 38 -7.55 -2.05 -1.77
C VAL A 38 -8.83 -2.88 -1.65
N GLU A 39 -8.78 -4.02 -0.95
CA GLU A 39 -9.96 -4.85 -0.68
C GLU A 39 -11.01 -4.11 0.14
N THR A 40 -10.62 -3.29 1.13
CA THR A 40 -11.58 -2.48 1.90
C THR A 40 -12.26 -1.37 1.09
N ILE A 41 -11.62 -0.91 0.00
CA ILE A 41 -12.19 0.10 -0.91
C ILE A 41 -13.11 -0.55 -1.95
N ARG A 42 -13.02 -1.88 -2.15
CA ARG A 42 -13.90 -2.61 -3.06
C ARG A 42 -15.34 -2.38 -2.61
N PRO A 43 -16.19 -1.72 -3.40
CA PRO A 43 -17.57 -1.56 -3.05
C PRO A 43 -18.18 -2.95 -3.02
N ILE A 44 -18.68 -3.35 -1.85
CA ILE A 44 -19.53 -4.50 -1.68
C ILE A 44 -20.80 -4.18 -2.48
N SER A 45 -20.81 -4.51 -3.77
CA SER A 45 -22.08 -4.73 -4.45
C SER A 45 -22.75 -5.84 -3.67
N THR A 46 -23.89 -5.49 -3.09
CA THR A 46 -24.96 -6.33 -2.51
C THR A 46 -25.14 -6.17 -0.99
N MET A 47 -26.16 -5.37 -0.68
CA MET A 47 -27.05 -5.38 0.49
C MET A 47 -26.69 -4.59 1.76
N ALA A 48 -27.47 -3.50 1.90
CA ALA A 48 -28.05 -2.86 3.08
C ALA A 48 -27.24 -1.80 3.85
N PRO A 49 -27.83 -0.61 4.10
CA PRO A 49 -27.18 0.51 4.78
C PRO A 49 -27.46 0.47 6.28
N SER A 50 -26.41 0.35 7.11
CA SER A 50 -26.50 0.68 8.54
C SER A 50 -25.18 1.16 9.09
N CYS A 51 -25.27 2.31 9.79
CA CYS A 51 -24.34 2.91 10.75
C CYS A 51 -23.31 3.93 10.21
N PRO A 52 -23.53 5.23 10.50
CA PRO A 52 -22.53 6.28 10.33
C PRO A 52 -21.74 6.45 11.63
N ALA A 53 -20.55 5.86 11.72
CA ALA A 53 -19.53 6.30 12.67
C ALA A 53 -18.16 5.70 12.33
N SER A 54 -17.38 6.40 11.49
CA SER A 54 -15.94 6.43 11.72
C SER A 54 -15.35 7.69 11.10
N LYS A 55 -14.78 8.52 11.98
CA LYS A 55 -14.06 9.75 11.66
C LYS A 55 -12.86 9.41 10.76
N SER A 56 -12.60 10.30 9.81
CA SER A 56 -11.52 10.33 8.79
C SER A 56 -11.61 9.28 7.66
N PRO A 57 -11.42 9.70 6.39
CA PRO A 57 -11.62 8.83 5.24
C PRO A 57 -10.45 7.83 5.10
N PRO A 58 -10.70 6.51 5.00
CA PRO A 58 -9.65 5.50 4.76
C PRO A 58 -8.92 5.65 3.42
N LYS A 59 -9.36 6.59 2.58
CA LYS A 59 -8.75 6.91 1.28
C LYS A 59 -7.44 7.68 1.39
N SER A 60 -7.21 8.46 2.45
CA SER A 60 -5.94 9.21 2.59
C SER A 60 -4.78 8.25 2.79
N ASP A 61 -4.91 7.31 3.72
CA ASP A 61 -3.81 6.41 4.07
C ASP A 61 -3.35 5.53 2.90
N LEU A 62 -4.27 4.97 2.08
CA LEU A 62 -3.86 4.19 0.91
C LEU A 62 -3.17 5.08 -0.14
N ASN A 63 -3.70 6.28 -0.38
CA ASN A 63 -3.09 7.20 -1.32
C ASN A 63 -1.68 7.61 -0.86
N ASP A 64 -1.50 7.85 0.43
CA ASP A 64 -0.20 8.19 1.02
C ASP A 64 0.81 7.05 0.85
N ILE A 65 0.38 5.80 1.06
CA ILE A 65 1.22 4.62 0.81
C ILE A 65 1.59 4.51 -0.66
N LEU A 66 0.62 4.65 -1.57
CA LEU A 66 0.86 4.56 -3.01
C LEU A 66 1.78 5.70 -3.50
N ALA A 67 1.62 6.91 -2.97
CA ALA A 67 2.49 8.04 -3.24
C ALA A 67 3.92 7.76 -2.76
N HIS A 68 4.08 7.18 -1.57
CA HIS A 68 5.40 6.81 -1.05
C HIS A 68 6.06 5.70 -1.90
N VAL A 69 5.31 4.65 -2.27
CA VAL A 69 5.78 3.60 -3.20
C VAL A 69 6.20 4.21 -4.53
N LEU A 70 5.42 5.15 -5.06
CA LEU A 70 5.75 5.86 -6.30
C LEU A 70 7.05 6.66 -6.15
N MET A 71 7.24 7.36 -5.04
CA MET A 71 8.48 8.09 -4.75
C MET A 71 9.70 7.15 -4.70
N LEU A 72 9.55 5.96 -4.12
CA LEU A 72 10.63 4.96 -4.04
C LEU A 72 11.06 4.48 -5.43
N THR A 73 10.15 4.32 -6.40
CA THR A 73 10.53 3.96 -7.78
C THR A 73 11.52 4.95 -8.42
N LYS A 74 11.53 6.20 -7.96
CA LYS A 74 12.36 7.28 -8.50
C LYS A 74 13.57 7.61 -7.64
N ARG A 75 13.46 7.45 -6.31
CA ARG A 75 14.46 7.95 -5.35
C ARG A 75 15.22 6.85 -4.59
N CYS A 76 14.75 5.61 -4.63
CA CYS A 76 15.41 4.52 -3.91
C CYS A 76 16.75 4.17 -4.59
N PRO A 77 17.84 3.98 -3.82
CA PRO A 77 19.13 3.57 -4.37
C PRO A 77 19.20 2.06 -4.71
N PHE A 78 18.18 1.29 -4.33
CA PHE A 78 18.12 -0.16 -4.50
C PHE A 78 17.21 -0.53 -5.67
N ASP A 79 17.76 -1.15 -6.72
CA ASP A 79 17.00 -1.51 -7.92
C ASP A 79 15.98 -2.64 -7.67
N ASP A 80 16.28 -3.57 -6.78
CA ASP A 80 15.36 -4.64 -6.34
C ASP A 80 14.09 -4.06 -5.70
N VAL A 81 14.23 -3.03 -4.86
CA VAL A 81 13.09 -2.32 -4.26
C VAL A 81 12.31 -1.58 -5.33
N LYS A 82 12.98 -0.89 -6.26
CA LYS A 82 12.32 -0.16 -7.36
C LYS A 82 11.47 -1.09 -8.23
N GLU A 83 12.02 -2.24 -8.64
CA GLU A 83 11.29 -3.24 -9.44
C GLU A 83 10.07 -3.79 -8.70
N GLN A 84 10.20 -4.09 -7.40
CA GLN A 84 9.08 -4.54 -6.58
C GLN A 84 8.01 -3.45 -6.43
N CYS A 85 8.39 -2.19 -6.22
CA CYS A 85 7.45 -1.06 -6.17
C CYS A 85 6.70 -0.89 -7.51
N VAL A 86 7.38 -1.01 -8.65
CA VAL A 86 6.74 -0.92 -9.97
C VAL A 86 5.72 -2.06 -10.15
N ARG A 87 6.09 -3.30 -9.81
CA ARG A 87 5.17 -4.46 -9.87
C ARG A 87 3.95 -4.28 -8.97
N LEU A 88 4.15 -3.72 -7.77
CA LEU A 88 3.06 -3.42 -6.85
C LEU A 88 2.08 -2.40 -7.46
N LEU A 89 2.58 -1.29 -7.99
CA LEU A 89 1.75 -0.25 -8.63
C LEU A 89 0.99 -0.80 -9.84
N GLN A 90 1.64 -1.63 -10.66
CA GLN A 90 0.98 -2.32 -11.78
C GLN A 90 -0.13 -3.26 -11.29
N GLY A 91 0.11 -4.04 -10.24
CA GLY A 91 -0.91 -4.94 -9.69
C GLY A 91 -2.16 -4.21 -9.19
N VAL A 92 -1.98 -3.05 -8.57
CA VAL A 92 -3.09 -2.19 -8.12
C VAL A 92 -3.83 -1.56 -9.31
N GLN A 93 -3.12 -1.10 -10.34
CA GLN A 93 -3.73 -0.49 -11.53
C GLN A 93 -4.41 -1.49 -12.47
N VAL A 94 -3.85 -2.69 -12.62
CA VAL A 94 -4.35 -3.74 -13.53
C VAL A 94 -5.54 -4.50 -12.92
N GLY A 95 -5.72 -4.47 -11.59
CA GLY A 95 -6.91 -5.00 -10.93
C GLY A 95 -8.24 -4.39 -11.41
N ASP A 96 -8.21 -3.20 -12.01
CA ASP A 96 -9.37 -2.56 -12.65
C ASP A 96 -9.60 -3.02 -14.11
N SER A 97 -8.56 -3.50 -14.81
CA SER A 97 -8.64 -3.86 -16.24
C SER A 97 -9.41 -5.16 -16.51
N TYR A 98 -9.56 -6.05 -15.53
CA TYR A 98 -10.39 -7.27 -15.66
C TYR A 98 -11.84 -7.07 -15.20
N ARG A 99 -12.27 -5.83 -14.91
CA ARG A 99 -13.64 -5.52 -14.48
C ARG A 99 -14.62 -5.22 -15.63
N ASN A 100 -14.16 -5.30 -16.89
CA ASN A 100 -14.95 -5.01 -18.09
C ASN A 100 -14.86 -6.14 -19.14
N GLN A 101 -15.01 -7.41 -18.74
CA GLN A 101 -15.31 -8.49 -19.69
C GLN A 101 -16.48 -9.34 -19.18
#